data_AF-A0A158IUM0-F1
#
_entry.id   AF-A0A158IUM0-F1
#
_cell.length_a   1.000
_cell.length_b   1.000
_cell.length_c   1.000
_cell.angle_alpha   90.00
_cell.angle_beta   90.00
_cell.angle_gamma   90.00
#
_symmetry.space_group_name_H-M   'P 1'
#
loop_
_entity.id
_entity.type
_entity.pdbx_description
1 polymer ?
#
loop_
_entity_poly.entity_id
_entity_poly.type
_entity_poly.pdbx_seq_one_letter_code
_entity_poly.pdbx_strand_id
1 'polypeptide(L)'
;MSLYTALFAIDVPHYGTRTIEALTPTAAIEAAKTLDPADLCDDPDWGNATCARIISIKDVTRRHLIAEDVALDGAFLRYGGRQAFLLCEAAPALLEAVQKLASQALALLAAIEQVSDRFEDPASRLAEAASHAQQVIATAVGATDQ
;
A
#
# COMPACT_ATOMS: atom_id res chain seq x y z
N MET A 1 1.18 -14.00 32.12
CA MET A 1 0.79 -13.05 31.06
C MET A 1 0.68 -11.68 31.70
N SER A 2 1.15 -10.63 31.03
CA SER A 2 1.12 -9.25 31.51
C SER A 2 0.43 -8.35 30.50
N LEU A 3 -0.13 -7.24 30.99
CA LEU A 3 -0.79 -6.22 30.17
C LEU A 3 0.14 -5.03 30.00
N TYR A 4 0.28 -4.58 28.76
CA TYR A 4 1.07 -3.42 28.38
C TYR A 4 0.19 -2.40 27.66
N THR A 5 0.33 -1.12 27.97
CA THR A 5 -0.34 -0.04 27.23
C THR A 5 0.68 0.62 26.31
N ALA A 6 0.41 0.57 25.01
CA ALA A 6 1.18 1.26 23.99
C ALA A 6 0.45 2.57 23.58
N LEU A 7 1.20 3.66 23.52
CA LEU A 7 0.78 4.95 22.99
C LEU A 7 1.46 5.14 21.62
N PHE A 8 0.65 5.34 20.60
CA PHE A 8 1.07 5.57 19.22
C PHE A 8 0.86 7.04 18.85
N ALA A 9 1.67 7.52 17.92
CA ALA A 9 1.45 8.79 17.23
C ALA A 9 1.71 8.58 15.75
N ILE A 10 0.85 9.11 14.88
CA ILE A 10 1.18 9.25 13.45
C ILE A 10 1.92 10.56 13.24
N ASP A 11 1.38 11.62 13.83
CA ASP A 11 1.89 12.97 13.88
C ASP A 11 1.34 13.63 15.17
N VAL A 12 1.89 14.78 15.56
CA VAL A 12 1.39 15.50 16.74
C VAL A 12 0.27 16.44 16.31
N PRO A 13 -0.94 16.41 16.92
CA PRO A 13 -1.30 15.74 18.18
C PRO A 13 -2.11 14.44 18.02
N HIS A 14 -2.05 13.75 16.88
CA HIS A 14 -2.87 12.57 16.61
C HIS A 14 -2.28 11.32 17.28
N TYR A 15 -2.80 11.03 18.46
CA TYR A 15 -2.40 9.89 19.28
C TYR A 15 -3.46 8.79 19.34
N GLY A 16 -3.00 7.54 19.41
CA GLY A 16 -3.82 6.35 19.60
C GLY A 16 -3.28 5.51 20.74
N THR A 17 -4.14 4.74 21.41
CA THR A 17 -3.68 3.82 22.47
C THR A 17 -4.19 2.41 22.26
N ARG A 18 -3.37 1.42 22.63
CA ARG A 18 -3.77 0.01 22.60
C ARG A 18 -3.22 -0.73 23.81
N THR A 19 -4.06 -1.60 24.36
CA THR A 19 -3.61 -2.58 25.36
C THR A 19 -3.21 -3.88 24.67
N ILE A 20 -2.04 -4.40 25.05
CA ILE A 20 -1.41 -5.58 24.47
C ILE A 20 -1.17 -6.59 25.59
N GLU A 21 -1.63 -7.81 25.38
CA GLU A 21 -1.30 -8.95 26.24
C GLU A 21 -0.05 -9.64 25.72
N ALA A 22 0.98 -9.78 26.56
CA ALA A 22 2.21 -10.47 26.19
C ALA A 22 2.87 -11.17 27.38
N LEU A 23 3.68 -12.19 27.09
CA LEU A 23 4.45 -12.92 28.10
C LEU A 23 5.69 -12.15 28.57
N THR A 24 6.28 -11.35 27.68
CA THR A 24 7.53 -10.62 27.95
C THR A 24 7.44 -9.19 27.41
N PRO A 25 8.25 -8.25 27.94
CA PRO A 25 8.35 -6.89 27.42
C PRO A 25 8.74 -6.85 25.93
N THR A 26 9.68 -7.70 25.51
CA THR A 26 10.09 -7.82 24.10
C THR A 26 8.94 -8.28 23.21
N ALA A 27 8.16 -9.27 23.65
CA ALA A 27 6.99 -9.72 22.89
C ALA A 27 5.91 -8.62 22.78
N ALA A 28 5.78 -7.76 23.80
CA ALA A 28 4.87 -6.62 23.75
C ALA A 28 5.32 -5.57 22.72
N ILE A 29 6.62 -5.28 22.64
CA ILE A 29 7.20 -4.37 21.63
C ILE A 29 6.97 -4.90 20.22
N GLU A 30 7.28 -6.18 19.98
CA GLU A 30 7.11 -6.78 18.66
C GLU A 30 5.64 -6.85 18.26
N ALA A 31 4.73 -7.18 19.19
CA ALA A 31 3.30 -7.10 18.93
C ALA A 31 2.86 -5.67 18.61
N ALA A 32 3.34 -4.66 19.33
CA ALA A 32 3.01 -3.26 19.08
C ALA A 32 3.44 -2.79 17.68
N LYS A 33 4.61 -3.23 17.19
CA LYS A 33 5.11 -2.89 15.85
C LYS A 33 4.24 -3.42 14.71
N THR A 34 3.42 -4.44 14.96
CA THR A 34 2.51 -5.01 13.95
C THR A 34 1.17 -4.28 13.85
N LEU A 35 0.87 -3.40 14.80
CA LEU A 35 -0.35 -2.61 14.77
C LEU A 35 -0.13 -1.38 13.90
N ASP A 36 -1.00 -1.18 12.91
CA ASP A 36 -0.99 0.02 12.07
C ASP A 36 -1.61 1.18 12.88
N PRO A 37 -0.84 2.25 13.20
CA PRO A 37 -1.38 3.41 13.91
C PRO A 37 -2.60 4.05 13.22
N ALA A 38 -2.81 3.88 11.91
CA ALA A 38 -3.97 4.43 11.21
C ALA A 38 -5.29 3.79 11.67
N ASP A 39 -5.25 2.57 12.23
CA ASP A 39 -6.41 1.92 12.83
C ASP A 39 -6.70 2.42 14.26
N LEU A 40 -5.79 3.22 14.83
CA LEU A 40 -5.79 3.60 16.24
C LEU A 40 -5.86 5.11 16.48
N CYS A 41 -5.36 5.91 15.54
CA CYS A 41 -5.28 7.36 15.62
C CYS A 41 -6.28 7.98 14.65
N ASP A 42 -6.97 9.04 15.08
CA ASP A 42 -7.95 9.74 14.26
C ASP A 42 -7.30 10.88 13.45
N ASP A 43 -7.80 11.09 12.23
CA ASP A 43 -7.53 12.25 11.34
C ASP A 43 -6.04 12.67 11.15
N PRO A 44 -5.16 11.75 10.73
CA PRO A 44 -3.73 12.05 10.59
C PRO A 44 -3.42 13.06 9.47
N ASP A 45 -2.48 13.99 9.74
CA ASP A 45 -1.94 14.89 8.72
C ASP A 45 -0.89 14.18 7.86
N TRP A 46 -1.34 13.61 6.73
CA TRP A 46 -0.48 12.96 5.74
C TRP A 46 0.46 13.92 4.97
N GLY A 47 0.35 15.23 5.19
CA GLY A 47 1.28 16.25 4.69
C GLY A 47 2.48 16.46 5.60
N ASN A 48 2.42 16.00 6.86
CA ASN A 48 3.50 16.09 7.81
C ASN A 48 4.57 15.02 7.51
N ALA A 49 5.83 15.43 7.45
CA ALA A 49 6.96 14.52 7.27
C ALA A 49 7.33 13.74 8.55
N THR A 50 6.60 13.96 9.66
CA THR A 50 6.84 13.27 10.92
C THR A 50 6.42 11.81 10.81
N CYS A 51 7.34 10.91 11.16
CA CYS A 51 7.17 9.47 11.08
C CYS A 51 6.18 8.97 12.13
N ALA A 52 5.36 7.95 11.82
CA ALA A 52 4.58 7.26 12.83
C ALA A 52 5.50 6.54 13.84
N ARG A 53 5.15 6.58 15.13
CA ARG A 53 5.97 6.05 16.23
C ARG A 53 5.12 5.45 17.34
N ILE A 54 5.73 4.54 18.10
CA ILE A 54 5.29 4.18 19.43
C ILE A 54 5.96 5.15 20.40
N ILE A 55 5.19 6.09 20.93
CA ILE A 55 5.66 7.09 21.90
C ILE A 55 6.10 6.41 23.19
N SER A 56 5.30 5.48 23.70
CA SER A 56 5.69 4.70 24.88
C SER A 56 4.95 3.37 24.96
N ILE A 57 5.60 2.38 25.59
CA ILE A 57 4.97 1.14 26.06
C ILE A 57 5.19 1.06 27.57
N LYS A 58 4.11 0.88 28.32
CA LYS A 58 4.15 0.80 29.79
C LYS A 58 3.54 -0.50 30.28
N ASP A 59 4.18 -1.15 31.24
CA ASP A 59 3.58 -2.25 32.00
C ASP A 59 2.46 -1.68 32.89
N VAL A 60 1.23 -2.16 32.71
CA VAL A 60 0.05 -1.65 33.42
C VAL A 60 0.15 -1.89 34.93
N THR A 61 0.67 -3.05 35.32
CA THR A 61 0.74 -3.47 36.73
C THR A 61 1.87 -2.76 37.45
N ARG A 62 3.03 -2.62 36.80
CA ARG A 62 4.23 -2.05 37.42
C ARG A 62 4.40 -0.55 37.16
N ARG A 63 3.57 0.03 36.27
CA ARG A 63 3.71 1.39 35.74
C ARG A 63 5.12 1.68 35.22
N HIS A 64 5.83 0.64 34.80
CA HIS A 64 7.21 0.74 34.35
C HIS A 64 7.25 1.02 32.85
N LEU A 65 8.09 1.95 32.44
CA LEU A 65 8.33 2.24 31.03
C LEU A 65 9.20 1.15 30.43
N ILE A 66 8.70 0.50 29.38
CA ILE A 66 9.33 -0.63 28.71
C ILE A 66 10.08 -0.18 27.46
N ALA A 67 9.49 0.73 26.70
CA ALA A 67 10.05 1.30 25.49
C ALA A 67 9.49 2.70 25.28
N GLU A 68 10.26 3.54 24.60
CA GLU A 68 9.88 4.88 24.19
C GLU A 68 10.47 5.20 22.81
N ASP A 69 9.82 6.11 22.10
CA ASP A 69 10.28 6.70 20.83
C ASP A 69 10.66 5.68 19.72
N VAL A 70 9.92 4.58 19.64
CA VAL A 70 10.16 3.52 18.64
C VAL A 70 9.56 3.92 17.29
N ALA A 71 10.38 4.08 16.26
CA ALA A 71 9.92 4.41 14.91
C ALA A 71 9.17 3.24 14.24
N LEU A 72 8.13 3.57 13.46
CA LEU A 72 7.32 2.62 12.67
C LEU A 72 7.38 2.91 11.15
N ASP A 73 8.21 3.85 10.73
CA ASP A 73 8.47 4.21 9.33
C ASP A 73 8.95 3.02 8.48
N GLY A 74 9.75 2.12 9.06
CA GLY A 74 10.17 0.88 8.42
C GLY A 74 9.14 -0.26 8.47
N ALA A 75 8.07 -0.12 9.26
CA ALA A 75 7.06 -1.15 9.42
C ALA A 75 5.93 -1.01 8.38
N PHE A 76 5.60 0.22 7.97
CA PHE A 76 4.53 0.47 7.00
C PHE A 76 4.92 1.54 5.99
N LEU A 77 4.82 1.19 4.70
CA LEU A 77 5.16 2.08 3.58
C LEU A 77 4.38 3.41 3.63
N ARG A 78 3.11 3.39 4.08
CA ARG A 78 2.23 4.57 4.12
C ARG A 78 2.77 5.73 4.97
N TYR A 79 3.74 5.48 5.86
CA TYR A 79 4.35 6.48 6.72
C TYR A 79 5.64 7.09 6.16
N GLY A 80 6.05 6.73 4.94
CA GLY A 80 7.17 7.36 4.22
C GLY A 80 6.87 8.78 3.69
N GLY A 81 5.86 9.46 4.24
CA GLY A 81 5.38 10.77 3.79
C GLY A 81 4.35 10.71 2.64
N ARG A 82 3.93 11.88 2.16
CA ARG A 82 2.80 12.04 1.22
C ARG A 82 2.91 11.20 -0.05
N GLN A 83 4.10 11.08 -0.64
CA GLN A 83 4.29 10.30 -1.88
C GLN A 83 4.06 8.80 -1.64
N ALA A 84 4.58 8.26 -0.53
CA ALA A 84 4.39 6.85 -0.17
C ALA A 84 2.92 6.56 0.18
N PHE A 85 2.24 7.48 0.87
CA PHE A 85 0.80 7.41 1.11
C PHE A 85 0.00 7.34 -0.21
N LEU A 86 0.25 8.25 -1.15
CA LEU A 86 -0.44 8.26 -2.45
C LEU A 86 -0.20 6.97 -3.25
N LEU A 87 0.99 6.38 -3.14
CA LEU A 87 1.30 5.10 -3.76
C LEU A 87 0.45 3.97 -3.16
N CYS A 88 0.28 3.93 -1.83
CA CYS A 88 -0.60 2.97 -1.17
C CYS A 88 -2.07 3.14 -1.59
N GLU A 89 -2.57 4.37 -1.68
CA GLU A 89 -3.94 4.66 -2.14
C GLU A 89 -4.18 4.24 -3.59
N ALA A 90 -3.18 4.37 -4.46
CA ALA A 90 -3.27 3.97 -5.86
C ALA A 90 -3.15 2.45 -6.09
N ALA A 91 -2.63 1.70 -5.11
CA ALA A 91 -2.29 0.28 -5.28
C ALA A 91 -3.47 -0.62 -5.69
N PRO A 92 -4.70 -0.47 -5.17
CA PRO A 92 -5.84 -1.29 -5.60
C PRO A 92 -6.21 -1.07 -7.07
N ALA A 93 -6.26 0.19 -7.51
CA ALA A 93 -6.55 0.54 -8.90
C ALA A 93 -5.45 0.04 -9.84
N LEU A 94 -4.18 0.11 -9.41
CA LEU A 94 -3.05 -0.43 -10.16
C LEU A 94 -3.16 -1.96 -10.31
N LEU A 95 -3.52 -2.68 -9.24
CA LEU A 95 -3.72 -4.12 -9.28
C LEU A 95 -4.84 -4.50 -10.27
N GLU A 96 -5.98 -3.80 -10.22
CA GLU A 96 -7.09 -4.02 -11.15
C GLU A 96 -6.67 -3.78 -12.61
N ALA A 97 -5.93 -2.70 -12.86
CA ALA A 97 -5.43 -2.38 -14.20
C ALA A 97 -4.48 -3.49 -14.73
N VAL A 98 -3.57 -3.98 -13.89
CA VAL A 98 -2.65 -5.08 -14.25
C VAL A 98 -3.42 -6.38 -14.54
N GLN A 99 -4.45 -6.70 -13.75
CA GLN A 99 -5.31 -7.87 -13.99
C GLN A 99 -6.07 -7.76 -15.31
N LYS A 100 -6.61 -6.56 -15.61
CA LYS A 100 -7.28 -6.29 -16.90
C LYS A 100 -6.31 -6.47 -18.07
N LEU A 101 -5.11 -5.90 -17.99
CA LEU A 101 -4.09 -6.07 -19.03
C LEU A 101 -3.71 -7.55 -19.22
N ALA A 102 -3.52 -8.31 -18.14
CA ALA A 102 -3.19 -9.73 -18.21
C ALA A 102 -4.31 -10.54 -18.90
N SER A 103 -5.57 -10.29 -18.56
CA SER A 103 -6.72 -10.97 -19.19
C SER A 103 -6.86 -10.62 -20.67
N GLN A 104 -6.64 -9.36 -21.06
CA GLN A 104 -6.63 -8.92 -22.45
C GLN A 104 -5.50 -9.58 -23.25
N ALA A 105 -4.30 -9.69 -22.66
CA ALA A 105 -3.16 -10.36 -23.29
C ALA A 105 -3.45 -11.85 -23.54
N LEU A 106 -4.05 -12.56 -22.58
CA LEU A 106 -4.46 -13.95 -22.74
C LEU A 106 -5.55 -14.12 -23.82
N ALA A 107 -6.54 -13.23 -23.85
CA ALA A 107 -7.59 -13.25 -24.87
C ALA A 107 -7.00 -13.02 -26.29
N LEU A 108 -6.02 -12.12 -26.41
CA LEU A 108 -5.32 -11.87 -27.66
C LEU A 108 -4.50 -13.08 -28.12
N LEU A 109 -3.78 -13.74 -27.20
CA LEU A 109 -3.04 -14.96 -27.50
C LEU A 109 -3.96 -16.09 -27.97
N ALA A 110 -5.09 -16.31 -27.28
CA ALA A 110 -6.07 -17.32 -27.70
C ALA A 110 -6.69 -17.01 -29.07
N ALA A 111 -6.96 -15.73 -29.36
CA ALA A 111 -7.42 -15.32 -30.68
C ALA A 111 -6.36 -15.56 -31.78
N ILE A 112 -5.09 -15.32 -31.48
CA ILE A 112 -3.97 -15.62 -32.38
C ILE A 112 -3.86 -17.13 -32.64
N GLU A 113 -3.94 -17.97 -31.60
CA GLU A 113 -3.89 -19.42 -31.73
C GLU A 113 -5.06 -19.95 -32.59
N GLN A 114 -6.29 -19.51 -32.33
CA GLN A 114 -7.46 -19.90 -33.12
C GLN A 114 -7.39 -19.45 -34.59
N VAL A 115 -6.68 -18.35 -34.88
CA VAL A 115 -6.48 -17.85 -36.25
C VAL A 115 -5.28 -18.52 -36.92
N SER A 116 -4.27 -18.95 -36.16
CA SER A 116 -3.09 -19.67 -36.67
C SER A 116 -3.42 -21.05 -37.25
N ASP A 117 -4.52 -21.66 -36.83
CA ASP A 117 -5.08 -22.87 -37.46
C ASP A 117 -5.76 -22.60 -38.81
N ARG A 118 -5.93 -21.33 -39.23
CA ARG A 118 -6.64 -20.96 -40.47
C ARG A 118 -5.90 -20.09 -41.47
N PHE A 119 -4.90 -19.27 -41.12
CA PHE A 119 -4.17 -18.43 -42.10
C PHE A 119 -2.71 -18.12 -41.72
N GLU A 120 -1.87 -17.96 -42.75
CA GLU A 120 -0.45 -17.63 -42.70
C GLU A 120 -0.19 -16.20 -42.16
N ASP A 121 0.70 -16.10 -41.16
CA ASP A 121 1.30 -14.91 -40.53
C ASP A 121 0.47 -14.05 -39.53
N PRO A 122 0.41 -14.48 -38.25
CA PRO A 122 -0.17 -13.71 -37.15
C PRO A 122 0.61 -12.45 -36.75
N ALA A 123 1.89 -12.31 -37.11
CA ALA A 123 2.73 -11.19 -36.69
C ALA A 123 2.31 -9.87 -37.36
N SER A 124 1.95 -9.92 -38.65
CA SER A 124 1.47 -8.76 -39.40
C SER A 124 0.18 -8.16 -38.82
N ARG A 125 -0.73 -9.01 -38.30
CA ARG A 125 -2.00 -8.53 -37.71
C ARG A 125 -1.84 -8.00 -36.29
N LEU A 126 -0.91 -8.55 -35.52
CA LEU A 126 -0.55 -7.99 -34.21
C LEU A 126 0.05 -6.58 -34.37
N ALA A 127 0.91 -6.39 -35.37
CA ALA A 127 1.48 -5.09 -35.70
C ALA A 127 0.39 -4.06 -36.09
N GLU A 128 -0.62 -4.49 -36.85
CA GLU A 128 -1.74 -3.64 -37.25
C GLU A 128 -2.64 -3.25 -36.06
N ALA A 129 -2.96 -4.20 -35.18
CA ALA A 129 -3.73 -3.95 -33.96
C ALA A 129 -2.98 -3.04 -32.96
N ALA A 130 -1.66 -3.23 -32.81
CA ALA A 130 -0.82 -2.37 -31.99
C ALA A 130 -0.75 -0.93 -32.53
N SER A 131 -0.65 -0.78 -33.86
CA SER A 131 -0.69 0.53 -34.52
C SER A 131 -2.02 1.25 -34.28
N HIS A 132 -3.14 0.53 -34.38
CA HIS A 132 -4.46 1.09 -34.13
C HIS A 132 -4.65 1.51 -32.65
N ALA A 133 -4.16 0.70 -31.70
CA ALA A 133 -4.18 1.04 -30.28
C ALA A 133 -3.35 2.28 -29.96
N GLN A 134 -2.16 2.43 -30.57
CA GLN A 134 -1.34 3.64 -30.43
C GLN A 134 -2.06 4.88 -30.98
N GLN A 135 -2.81 4.75 -32.06
CA GLN A 135 -3.57 5.85 -32.66
C GLN A 135 -4.74 6.31 -31.77
N VAL A 136 -5.43 5.38 -31.11
CA VAL A 136 -6.48 5.69 -30.13
C VAL A 136 -5.90 6.41 -28.91
N ILE A 137 -4.76 5.94 -28.40
CA ILE A 137 -4.06 6.56 -27.26
C ILE A 137 -3.62 7.99 -27.63
N ALA A 138 -3.02 8.19 -28.79
CA ALA A 138 -2.61 9.53 -29.26
C ALA A 138 -3.81 10.49 -29.39
N THR A 139 -4.96 9.97 -29.83
CA THR A 139 -6.20 10.77 -29.95
C THR A 139 -6.77 11.14 -28.58
N ALA A 140 -6.71 10.22 -27.61
CA ALA A 140 -7.18 10.47 -26.25
C ALA A 140 -6.29 11.48 -25.49
N VAL A 141 -4.98 11.44 -25.74
CA VAL A 141 -4.01 12.40 -25.17
C VAL A 141 -4.11 13.78 -25.84
N GLY A 142 -4.45 13.85 -27.12
CA GLY A 142 -4.67 15.14 -27.82
C GLY A 142 -6.03 15.80 -27.52
N ALA A 143 -7.02 15.05 -27.00
CA ALA A 143 -8.34 15.57 -26.66
C ALA A 143 -8.43 16.18 -25.24
N THR A 144 -7.35 16.12 -24.45
CA THR A 144 -7.29 16.63 -23.07
C THR A 144 -6.77 18.06 -22.94
N ASP A 145 -6.37 18.70 -24.06
CA ASP A 145 -5.84 20.07 -24.12
C ASP A 145 -6.84 21.11 -24.71
N GLN A 146 -8.16 20.93 -24.52
CA GLN A 146 -9.17 21.98 -24.82
C GLN A 146 -10.09 22.27 -23.64
#